data_AF-A0AAX6MFS6-F1
#
_entry.id   AF-A0AAX6MFS6-F1
#
_cell.length_a   1.000
_cell.length_b   1.000
_cell.length_c   1.000
_cell.angle_alpha   90.00
_cell.angle_beta   90.00
_cell.angle_gamma   90.00
#
_symmetry.space_group_name_H-M   'P 1'
#
loop_
_entity.id
_entity.type
_entity.pdbx_description
1 polymer ?
#
loop_
_entity_poly.entity_id
_entity_poly.type
_entity_poly.pdbx_seq_one_letter_code
_entity_poly.pdbx_strand_id
1 'polypeptide(L)'
;MLLSRAWIAPTYRRTLLKHRSVSTLSTNPYIKVFPNASADNGHLLTYLDTNPPKHRLAIGSTTALPPTPNSFSENREFLSILTDVLRKYAAQDPGLLSQAKAFAGPGGATLGSGGAFFPQQRKQRGSKGSAAGLGGGGGAGGSGAGGASSQGGAGGAGVGGHIHLSDLRNPPDYGRIAWPEDILGSIEVDGSGNIIGEFQPSGTYRIVTNEG
;
A
#
# COMPACT_ATOMS: atom_id res chain seq x y z
N MET A 1 -60.30 -14.11 -63.10
CA MET A 1 -59.12 -13.50 -63.75
C MET A 1 -58.22 -12.91 -62.68
N LEU A 2 -56.92 -13.23 -62.81
CA LEU A 2 -55.73 -12.69 -62.14
C LEU A 2 -55.55 -12.74 -60.61
N LEU A 3 -54.62 -13.64 -60.25
CA LEU A 3 -53.81 -13.68 -59.05
C LEU A 3 -53.04 -12.37 -58.81
N SER A 4 -52.81 -12.04 -57.54
CA SER A 4 -51.64 -11.27 -57.13
C SER A 4 -51.15 -11.78 -55.78
N ARG A 5 -50.09 -12.59 -55.84
CA ARG A 5 -49.34 -13.10 -54.69
C ARG A 5 -48.41 -11.98 -54.20
N ALA A 6 -48.71 -11.40 -53.04
CA ALA A 6 -47.77 -10.52 -52.35
C ALA A 6 -46.77 -11.39 -51.58
N TRP A 7 -45.49 -11.28 -51.94
CA TRP A 7 -44.40 -11.96 -51.23
C TRP A 7 -44.08 -11.16 -49.97
N ILE A 8 -44.34 -11.74 -48.81
CA ILE A 8 -43.89 -11.20 -47.53
C ILE A 8 -42.39 -11.51 -47.45
N ALA A 9 -41.55 -10.53 -47.78
CA ALA A 9 -40.12 -10.63 -47.54
C ALA A 9 -39.89 -10.68 -46.02
N PRO A 10 -39.18 -11.68 -45.48
CA PRO A 10 -38.80 -11.66 -44.08
C PRO A 10 -37.78 -10.54 -43.89
N THR A 11 -38.16 -9.48 -43.18
CA THR A 11 -37.21 -8.50 -42.67
C THR A 11 -36.26 -9.23 -41.74
N TYR A 12 -35.07 -9.56 -42.25
CA TYR A 12 -33.96 -10.03 -41.43
C TYR A 12 -33.62 -8.88 -40.47
N ARG A 13 -34.14 -8.94 -39.23
CA ARG A 13 -33.63 -8.13 -38.13
C ARG A 13 -32.19 -8.56 -37.94
N ARG A 14 -31.29 -7.80 -38.54
CA ARG A 14 -29.86 -7.86 -38.28
C ARG A 14 -29.68 -7.55 -36.80
N THR A 15 -29.65 -8.59 -35.97
CA THR A 15 -29.22 -8.50 -34.58
C THR A 15 -27.81 -7.97 -34.63
N LEU A 16 -27.66 -6.67 -34.37
CA LEU A 16 -26.36 -6.07 -34.13
C LEU A 16 -25.79 -6.84 -32.95
N LEU A 17 -24.85 -7.74 -33.23
CA LEU A 17 -23.94 -8.28 -32.23
C LEU A 17 -23.29 -7.04 -31.60
N LYS A 18 -23.77 -6.66 -30.41
CA LYS A 18 -23.13 -5.64 -29.59
C LYS A 18 -21.73 -6.17 -29.33
N HIS A 19 -20.74 -5.67 -30.07
CA HIS A 19 -19.35 -5.98 -29.82
C HIS A 19 -19.08 -5.65 -28.35
N ARG A 20 -18.74 -6.70 -27.60
CA ARG A 20 -18.61 -6.71 -26.15
C ARG A 20 -17.22 -6.17 -25.79
N SER A 21 -17.05 -4.85 -25.81
CA SER A 21 -15.78 -4.23 -25.41
C SER A 21 -15.75 -4.07 -23.90
N VAL A 22 -14.93 -4.89 -23.23
CA VAL A 22 -14.46 -4.59 -21.88
C VAL A 22 -13.33 -3.59 -22.05
N SER A 23 -13.54 -2.34 -21.65
CA SER A 23 -12.44 -1.37 -21.57
C SER A 23 -11.70 -1.57 -20.25
N THR A 24 -10.38 -1.33 -20.26
CA THR A 24 -9.54 -1.32 -19.06
C THR A 24 -9.16 0.10 -18.72
N LEU A 25 -8.87 0.38 -17.46
CA LEU A 25 -8.26 1.66 -17.09
C LEU A 25 -6.85 1.71 -17.68
N SER A 26 -6.47 2.84 -18.29
CA SER A 26 -5.13 3.03 -18.89
C SER A 26 -4.02 2.91 -17.85
N THR A 27 -4.27 3.41 -16.63
CA THR A 27 -3.32 3.38 -15.50
C THR A 27 -3.19 1.99 -14.89
N ASN A 28 -4.25 1.17 -14.93
CA ASN A 28 -4.25 -0.16 -14.32
C ASN A 28 -5.04 -1.18 -15.17
N PRO A 29 -4.36 -2.12 -15.87
CA PRO A 29 -5.01 -3.07 -16.77
C PRO A 29 -5.89 -4.10 -16.05
N TYR A 30 -5.74 -4.26 -14.74
CA TYR A 30 -6.57 -5.15 -13.92
C TYR A 30 -7.93 -4.55 -13.59
N ILE A 31 -8.08 -3.23 -13.67
CA ILE A 31 -9.36 -2.56 -13.45
C ILE A 31 -10.12 -2.51 -14.77
N LYS A 32 -11.26 -3.19 -14.79
CA LYS A 32 -12.19 -3.21 -15.92
C LYS A 32 -13.23 -2.11 -15.77
N VAL A 33 -13.56 -1.50 -16.89
CA VAL A 33 -14.49 -0.40 -17.04
C VAL A 33 -15.70 -0.91 -17.81
N PHE A 34 -16.87 -0.84 -17.18
CA PHE A 34 -18.14 -1.17 -17.81
C PHE A 34 -19.02 0.08 -17.91
N PRO A 35 -19.85 0.24 -18.96
CA PRO A 35 -20.86 1.28 -18.96
C PRO A 35 -21.88 1.02 -17.84
N ASN A 36 -22.12 2.02 -16.99
CA ASN A 36 -23.15 1.94 -15.97
C ASN A 36 -24.50 2.24 -16.60
N ALA A 37 -25.42 1.28 -16.61
CA ALA A 37 -26.75 1.46 -17.18
C ALA A 37 -27.66 2.41 -16.37
N SER A 38 -27.28 2.72 -15.11
CA SER A 38 -28.09 3.51 -14.19
C SER A 38 -27.76 5.01 -14.18
N ALA A 39 -26.66 5.43 -14.81
CA ALA A 39 -26.24 6.83 -14.85
C ALA A 39 -25.79 7.21 -16.26
N ASP A 40 -26.34 8.31 -16.80
CA ASP A 40 -25.94 8.84 -18.10
C ASP A 40 -24.44 9.19 -18.05
N ASN A 41 -23.64 8.55 -18.91
CA ASN A 41 -22.16 8.61 -18.95
C ASN A 41 -21.43 8.10 -17.68
N GLY A 42 -22.08 7.28 -16.86
CA GLY A 42 -21.42 6.59 -15.75
C GLY A 42 -20.58 5.41 -16.24
N HIS A 43 -19.41 5.24 -15.64
CA HIS A 43 -18.55 4.07 -15.79
C HIS A 43 -18.49 3.31 -14.46
N LEU A 44 -18.56 1.99 -14.52
CA LEU A 44 -18.43 1.10 -13.37
C LEU A 44 -17.04 0.45 -13.40
N LEU A 45 -16.30 0.56 -12.28
CA LEU A 45 -14.97 -0.01 -12.13
C LEU A 45 -15.06 -1.34 -11.36
N THR A 46 -14.49 -2.41 -11.90
CA THR A 46 -14.52 -3.75 -11.28
C THR A 46 -13.24 -4.53 -11.59
N TYR A 47 -12.86 -5.43 -10.68
CA TYR A 47 -11.79 -6.40 -10.92
C TYR A 47 -12.29 -7.69 -11.59
N LEU A 48 -13.60 -7.89 -11.68
CA LEU A 48 -14.19 -9.12 -12.21
C LEU A 48 -14.55 -8.98 -13.69
N ASP A 49 -14.21 -9.99 -14.50
CA ASP A 49 -14.56 -10.06 -15.92
C ASP A 49 -16.02 -10.51 -16.19
N THR A 50 -16.86 -10.56 -15.16
CA THR A 50 -18.26 -11.01 -15.26
C THR A 50 -19.13 -9.99 -15.99
N ASN A 51 -19.94 -10.46 -16.96
CA ASN A 51 -20.96 -9.63 -17.62
C ASN A 51 -22.32 -10.37 -17.61
N PRO A 52 -23.37 -9.80 -16.97
CA PRO A 52 -23.43 -8.43 -16.44
C PRO A 52 -22.56 -8.22 -15.19
N PRO A 53 -21.98 -7.02 -15.01
CA PRO A 53 -21.12 -6.73 -13.87
C PRO A 53 -21.93 -6.75 -12.57
N LYS A 54 -21.39 -7.40 -11.53
CA LYS A 54 -22.02 -7.41 -10.20
C LYS A 54 -21.70 -6.10 -9.48
N HIS A 55 -22.68 -5.20 -9.44
CA HIS A 55 -22.54 -3.89 -8.77
C HIS A 55 -22.06 -4.01 -7.31
N ARG A 56 -22.46 -5.05 -6.58
CA ARG A 56 -22.05 -5.27 -5.18
C ARG A 56 -20.54 -5.52 -4.99
N LEU A 57 -19.89 -6.14 -5.97
CA LEU A 57 -18.46 -6.46 -5.94
C LEU A 57 -17.62 -5.47 -6.75
N ALA A 58 -18.26 -4.48 -7.38
CA ALA A 58 -17.58 -3.42 -8.09
C ALA A 58 -16.89 -2.48 -7.10
N ILE A 59 -15.75 -1.93 -7.51
CA ILE A 59 -14.95 -0.98 -6.73
C ILE A 59 -15.76 0.31 -6.48
N GLY A 60 -16.43 0.78 -7.53
CA GLY A 60 -17.26 1.99 -7.50
C GLY A 60 -17.64 2.44 -8.89
N SER A 61 -18.25 3.62 -8.96
CA SER A 61 -18.65 4.26 -10.21
C SER A 61 -17.92 5.58 -10.41
N THR A 62 -17.53 5.90 -11.64
CA THR A 62 -16.92 7.17 -12.02
C THR A 62 -17.65 7.82 -13.19
N THR A 63 -17.67 9.15 -13.25
CA THR A 63 -18.17 9.92 -14.39
C THR A 63 -17.06 10.37 -15.34
N ALA A 64 -15.80 10.28 -14.92
CA ALA A 64 -14.62 10.64 -15.70
C ALA A 64 -13.56 9.53 -15.68
N LEU A 65 -12.79 9.42 -16.77
CA LEU A 65 -11.64 8.52 -16.90
C LEU A 65 -10.43 9.36 -17.31
N PRO A 66 -9.35 9.43 -16.51
CA PRO A 66 -9.13 8.74 -15.23
C PRO A 66 -10.04 9.23 -14.10
N PRO A 67 -10.34 8.38 -13.09
CA PRO A 67 -11.13 8.77 -11.94
C PRO A 67 -10.38 9.82 -11.10
N THR A 68 -11.11 10.80 -10.59
CA THR A 68 -10.64 11.79 -9.60
C THR A 68 -11.49 11.68 -8.34
N PRO A 69 -11.05 12.19 -7.18
CA PRO A 69 -11.86 12.15 -5.95
C PRO A 69 -13.25 12.79 -6.09
N ASN A 70 -13.40 13.76 -7.01
CA ASN A 70 -14.67 14.44 -7.26
C ASN A 70 -15.58 13.69 -8.26
N SER A 71 -14.99 12.84 -9.11
CA SER A 71 -15.74 12.10 -10.14
C SER A 71 -16.05 10.66 -9.74
N PHE A 72 -15.37 10.13 -8.72
CA PHE A 72 -15.49 8.74 -8.26
C PHE A 72 -16.39 8.64 -7.03
N SER A 73 -17.34 7.71 -7.08
CA SER A 73 -18.18 7.30 -5.96
C SER A 73 -17.83 5.87 -5.57
N GLU A 74 -17.37 5.72 -4.33
CA GLU A 74 -16.93 4.45 -3.75
C GLU A 74 -18.11 3.52 -3.45
N ASN A 75 -17.90 2.21 -3.59
CA ASN A 75 -18.85 1.22 -3.12
C ASN A 75 -18.48 0.75 -1.71
N ARG A 76 -19.36 1.05 -0.74
CA ARG A 76 -19.16 0.67 0.68
C ARG A 76 -19.15 -0.84 0.91
N GLU A 77 -19.91 -1.60 0.14
CA GLU A 77 -19.94 -3.07 0.24
C GLU A 77 -18.58 -3.66 -0.15
N PHE A 78 -17.96 -3.11 -1.19
CA PHE A 78 -16.62 -3.52 -1.60
C PHE A 78 -15.57 -3.21 -0.52
N LEU A 79 -15.62 -2.03 0.09
CA LEU A 79 -14.72 -1.67 1.20
C LEU A 79 -14.91 -2.58 2.43
N SER A 80 -16.13 -2.98 2.73
CA SER A 80 -16.41 -3.95 3.80
C SER A 80 -15.74 -5.30 3.48
N ILE A 81 -15.91 -5.80 2.25
CA ILE A 81 -15.30 -7.06 1.81
C ILE A 81 -13.77 -6.96 1.85
N LEU A 82 -13.20 -5.85 1.36
CA LEU A 82 -11.76 -5.60 1.43
C LEU A 82 -11.27 -5.64 2.88
N THR A 83 -11.96 -4.94 3.77
CA THR A 83 -11.62 -4.90 5.20
C THR A 83 -11.69 -6.30 5.83
N ASP A 84 -12.69 -7.10 5.49
CA ASP A 84 -12.83 -8.47 6.00
C ASP A 84 -11.74 -9.41 5.47
N VAL A 85 -11.32 -9.24 4.22
CA VAL A 85 -10.18 -9.98 3.64
C VAL A 85 -8.89 -9.57 4.34
N LEU A 86 -8.66 -8.27 4.53
CA LEU A 86 -7.49 -7.76 5.26
C LEU A 86 -7.48 -8.25 6.70
N ARG A 87 -8.63 -8.28 7.39
CA ARG A 87 -8.71 -8.83 8.75
C ARG A 87 -8.23 -10.28 8.84
N LYS A 88 -8.51 -11.09 7.81
CA LYS A 88 -8.12 -12.51 7.77
C LYS A 88 -6.69 -12.74 7.32
N TYR A 89 -6.18 -11.93 6.39
CA TYR A 89 -4.93 -12.23 5.68
C TYR A 89 -3.82 -11.19 5.86
N ALA A 90 -4.09 -10.01 6.41
CA ALA A 90 -3.06 -8.98 6.59
C ALA A 90 -1.89 -9.47 7.45
N ALA A 91 -2.15 -10.29 8.48
CA ALA A 91 -1.09 -10.86 9.32
C ALA A 91 -0.15 -11.83 8.58
N GLN A 92 -0.57 -12.34 7.42
CA GLN A 92 0.22 -13.23 6.58
C GLN A 92 0.98 -12.48 5.48
N ASP A 93 0.80 -11.16 5.38
CA ASP A 93 1.46 -10.34 4.37
C ASP A 93 2.97 -10.28 4.62
N PRO A 94 3.81 -10.68 3.65
CA PRO A 94 5.26 -10.68 3.83
C PRO A 94 5.83 -9.26 4.01
N GLY A 95 5.20 -8.24 3.41
CA GLY A 95 5.59 -6.84 3.59
C GLY A 95 5.41 -6.40 5.04
N LEU A 96 4.22 -6.65 5.59
CA LEU A 96 3.87 -6.33 6.97
C LEU A 96 4.74 -7.10 7.97
N LEU A 97 5.01 -8.39 7.72
CA LEU A 97 5.94 -9.19 8.53
C LEU A 97 7.36 -8.63 8.50
N SER A 98 7.85 -8.21 7.33
CA SER A 98 9.17 -7.60 7.21
C SER A 98 9.27 -6.28 7.97
N GLN A 99 8.20 -5.48 7.92
CA GLN A 99 8.10 -4.22 8.67
C GLN A 99 8.05 -4.46 10.18
N ALA A 100 7.31 -5.49 10.64
CA ALA A 100 7.28 -5.90 12.04
C ALA A 100 8.67 -6.28 12.56
N LYS A 101 9.42 -7.05 11.76
CA LYS A 101 10.79 -7.46 12.11
C LYS A 101 11.78 -6.29 12.07
N ALA A 102 11.62 -5.38 11.11
CA ALA A 102 12.41 -4.16 11.05
C ALA A 102 12.13 -3.23 12.25
N PHE A 103 10.87 -3.15 12.69
CA PHE A 103 10.45 -2.41 13.88
C PHE A 103 11.17 -2.93 15.14
N ALA A 104 11.08 -4.24 15.42
CA ALA A 104 11.73 -4.84 16.58
C ALA A 104 13.26 -4.98 16.49
N GLY A 105 13.83 -4.81 15.29
CA GLY A 105 15.26 -4.88 15.08
C GLY A 105 16.00 -3.72 15.78
N PRO A 106 17.26 -3.93 16.23
CA PRO A 106 18.08 -2.87 16.83
C PRO A 106 18.39 -1.71 15.85
N GLY A 107 17.96 -1.82 14.59
CA GLY A 107 18.12 -0.83 13.54
C GLY A 107 16.85 -0.05 13.13
N GLY A 108 15.71 -0.27 13.79
CA GLY A 108 14.43 0.36 13.42
C GLY A 108 14.42 1.91 13.44
N ALA A 109 15.45 2.54 14.03
CA ALA A 109 15.70 3.98 13.97
C ALA A 109 17.18 4.35 13.75
N THR A 110 18.02 3.42 13.28
CA THR A 110 19.46 3.70 13.04
C THR A 110 19.77 4.24 11.64
N LEU A 111 18.76 4.60 10.84
CA LEU A 111 18.92 5.35 9.59
C LEU A 111 18.81 6.87 9.78
N GLY A 112 18.75 7.33 11.03
CA GLY A 112 18.76 8.75 11.39
C GLY A 112 19.98 9.23 12.19
N SER A 113 20.86 8.36 12.68
CA SER A 113 22.08 8.79 13.36
C SER A 113 23.28 8.58 12.44
N GLY A 114 23.93 9.68 12.02
CA GLY A 114 25.12 9.67 11.17
C GLY A 114 26.31 8.90 11.75
N GLY A 115 26.26 7.57 11.68
CA GLY A 115 27.33 6.65 12.04
C GLY A 115 28.00 6.14 10.77
N ALA A 116 29.18 6.67 10.49
CA ALA A 116 29.95 6.45 9.27
C ALA A 116 30.21 4.96 8.94
N PHE A 117 29.67 4.50 7.82
CA PHE A 117 30.12 3.28 7.14
C PHE A 117 31.26 3.60 6.17
N PHE A 118 32.45 3.88 6.70
CA PHE A 118 33.68 3.85 5.91
C PHE A 118 34.70 2.92 6.59
N PRO A 119 35.10 1.80 5.97
CA PRO A 119 36.22 1.03 6.46
C PRO A 119 37.52 1.80 6.19
N GLN A 120 37.93 2.64 7.13
CA GLN A 120 39.22 3.33 7.04
C GLN A 120 40.35 2.30 7.23
N GLN A 121 40.99 1.91 6.13
CA GLN A 121 42.22 1.13 6.12
C GLN A 121 43.28 1.76 7.04
N ARG A 122 43.65 1.05 8.10
CA ARG A 122 44.70 1.48 9.03
C ARG A 122 46.08 1.26 8.41
N LYS A 123 46.61 2.27 7.71
CA LYS A 123 48.05 2.35 7.41
C LYS A 123 48.82 2.55 8.73
N GLN A 124 49.61 1.55 9.11
CA GLN A 124 50.65 1.70 10.12
C GLN A 124 51.81 2.54 9.55
N ARG A 125 52.14 3.65 10.20
CA ARG A 125 53.46 4.30 10.12
C ARG A 125 53.69 5.10 11.40
N GLY A 126 54.80 4.82 12.07
CA GLY A 126 55.09 5.32 13.41
C GLY A 126 55.97 6.57 13.48
N SER A 127 56.64 6.67 14.64
CA SER A 127 57.72 7.59 15.04
C SER A 127 57.32 8.81 15.90
N LYS A 128 57.71 8.69 17.18
CA LYS A 128 58.33 9.67 18.11
C LYS A 128 58.12 11.17 17.88
N GLY A 129 57.72 11.90 18.94
CA GLY A 129 58.10 13.31 19.13
C GLY A 129 57.19 14.17 20.01
N SER A 130 57.59 14.35 21.28
CA SER A 130 57.50 15.54 22.15
C SER A 130 56.25 16.44 22.27
N ALA A 131 55.81 16.54 23.55
CA ALA A 131 55.45 17.74 24.31
C ALA A 131 54.09 18.47 24.12
N ALA A 132 53.34 18.39 25.22
CA ALA A 132 52.50 19.43 25.85
C ALA A 132 51.21 19.91 25.17
N GLY A 133 50.06 19.45 25.69
CA GLY A 133 48.78 20.14 25.50
C GLY A 133 47.53 19.30 25.75
N LEU A 134 47.28 18.94 27.03
CA LEU A 134 45.97 18.71 27.68
C LEU A 134 44.88 17.84 27.00
N GLY A 135 44.57 16.71 27.65
CA GLY A 135 43.33 15.94 27.56
C GLY A 135 43.52 14.60 26.85
N GLY A 136 43.86 13.48 27.49
CA GLY A 136 43.39 12.97 28.77
C GLY A 136 42.19 12.04 28.55
N GLY A 137 42.44 10.77 28.19
CA GLY A 137 41.38 9.74 28.08
C GLY A 137 41.80 8.48 27.33
N GLY A 138 42.74 7.71 27.89
CA GLY A 138 42.99 6.32 27.49
C GLY A 138 42.21 5.32 28.35
N GLY A 139 42.10 4.08 27.87
CA GLY A 139 41.59 2.91 28.60
C GLY A 139 40.06 2.77 28.51
N ALA A 140 39.46 1.71 27.97
CA ALA A 140 39.70 0.29 28.23
C ALA A 140 39.84 0.01 29.73
N GLY A 141 38.70 -0.04 30.43
CA GLY A 141 38.61 -0.45 31.83
C GLY A 141 37.89 0.58 32.70
N GLY A 142 36.57 0.45 32.84
CA GLY A 142 35.79 1.30 33.73
C GLY A 142 34.29 1.06 33.58
N SER A 143 33.68 0.50 34.62
CA SER A 143 32.24 0.51 34.87
C SER A 143 31.67 1.93 34.70
N GLY A 144 30.93 2.18 33.63
CA GLY A 144 30.31 3.49 33.38
C GLY A 144 29.55 3.54 32.07
N ALA A 145 28.22 3.50 32.16
CA ALA A 145 27.23 4.00 31.18
C ALA A 145 27.51 3.75 29.67
N GLY A 146 27.85 2.52 29.28
CA GLY A 146 27.99 2.13 27.87
C GLY A 146 26.78 1.33 27.36
N GLY A 147 25.56 1.87 27.41
CA GLY A 147 24.34 1.06 27.17
C GLY A 147 23.22 1.67 26.33
N ALA A 148 23.29 2.93 25.89
CA ALA A 148 22.13 3.58 25.27
C ALA A 148 22.15 3.61 23.73
N SER A 149 23.32 3.52 23.09
CA SER A 149 23.44 3.72 21.63
C SER A 149 23.01 2.52 20.78
N SER A 150 22.80 1.35 21.40
CA SER A 150 22.34 0.12 20.74
C SER A 150 20.86 -0.20 20.97
N GLN A 151 20.14 0.62 21.75
CA GLN A 151 18.73 0.36 22.12
C GLN A 151 17.70 1.20 21.37
N GLY A 152 18.10 2.17 20.54
CA GLY A 152 17.17 3.07 19.86
C GLY A 152 16.66 2.54 18.52
N GLY A 153 15.82 1.49 18.53
CA GLY A 153 14.93 1.17 17.40
C GLY A 153 13.56 1.83 17.58
N ALA A 154 12.75 1.94 16.52
CA ALA A 154 11.32 2.21 16.66
C ALA A 154 10.70 1.00 17.39
N GLY A 155 10.56 1.09 18.72
CA GLY A 155 10.34 -0.07 19.62
C GLY A 155 11.37 -0.18 20.76
N GLY A 156 12.21 0.85 20.94
CA GLY A 156 13.50 0.92 21.63
C GLY A 156 13.67 0.51 23.10
N ALA A 157 12.94 -0.50 23.57
CA ALA A 157 13.25 -1.27 24.76
C ALA A 157 12.62 -2.68 24.72
N GLY A 158 12.29 -3.21 23.54
CA GLY A 158 11.46 -4.42 23.42
C GLY A 158 9.99 -4.12 23.73
N VAL A 159 9.56 -2.87 23.50
CA VAL A 159 8.17 -2.46 23.64
C VAL A 159 7.50 -2.66 22.29
N GLY A 160 6.34 -3.33 22.30
CA GLY A 160 5.51 -3.50 21.11
C GLY A 160 5.00 -2.17 20.55
N GLY A 161 4.28 -2.25 19.44
CA GLY A 161 3.74 -1.07 18.77
C GLY A 161 2.72 -1.43 17.71
N HIS A 162 2.39 -0.46 16.87
CA HIS A 162 1.50 -0.65 15.74
C HIS A 162 2.28 -0.41 14.46
N ILE A 163 2.09 -1.30 13.49
CA ILE A 163 2.59 -1.12 12.12
C ILE A 163 1.40 -0.91 11.19
N HIS A 164 1.61 -0.10 10.15
CA HIS A 164 0.56 0.31 9.22
C HIS A 164 0.70 -0.43 7.89
N LEU A 165 -0.38 -1.08 7.46
CA LEU A 165 -0.49 -1.60 6.10
C LEU A 165 -0.89 -0.43 5.19
N SER A 166 0.01 -0.04 4.31
CA SER A 166 -0.16 1.10 3.39
C SER A 166 -0.46 0.61 1.98
N ASP A 167 -1.20 1.40 1.21
CA ASP A 167 -1.40 1.17 -0.21
C ASP A 167 -0.13 1.50 -0.99
N LEU A 168 0.41 0.50 -1.68
CA LEU A 168 1.67 0.60 -2.42
C LEU A 168 1.51 1.25 -3.80
N ARG A 169 0.29 1.65 -4.20
CA ARG A 169 0.08 2.51 -5.37
C ARG A 169 0.69 3.90 -5.18
N ASN A 170 0.74 4.37 -3.93
CA ASN A 170 1.41 5.60 -3.50
C ASN A 170 2.30 5.31 -2.28
N PRO A 171 3.47 4.66 -2.47
CA PRO A 171 4.30 4.25 -1.35
C PRO A 171 4.86 5.47 -0.60
N PRO A 172 4.95 5.42 0.75
CA PRO A 172 5.51 6.51 1.52
C PRO A 172 6.99 6.72 1.24
N ASP A 173 7.45 7.97 1.41
CA ASP A 173 8.87 8.29 1.44
C ASP A 173 9.61 7.45 2.47
N TYR A 174 10.88 7.17 2.20
CA TYR A 174 11.72 6.38 3.09
C TYR A 174 11.73 6.91 4.52
N GLY A 175 11.44 6.04 5.49
CA GLY A 175 11.39 6.39 6.91
C GLY A 175 10.16 7.21 7.32
N ARG A 176 9.18 7.40 6.42
CA ARG A 176 7.89 8.03 6.73
C ARG A 176 6.75 7.00 6.78
N ILE A 177 5.67 7.41 7.42
CA ILE A 177 4.39 6.71 7.40
C ILE A 177 3.57 7.27 6.22
N ALA A 178 2.75 6.42 5.59
CA ALA A 178 1.84 6.83 4.52
C ALA A 178 0.83 7.88 5.01
N TRP A 179 0.24 8.60 4.06
CA TRP A 179 -0.86 9.52 4.37
C TRP A 179 -2.06 8.75 4.95
N PRO A 180 -2.86 9.35 5.85
CA PRO A 180 -4.01 8.67 6.46
C PRO A 180 -4.97 8.04 5.44
N GLU A 181 -5.16 8.66 4.29
CA GLU A 181 -5.97 8.18 3.17
C GLU A 181 -5.39 6.98 2.42
N ASP A 182 -4.08 6.74 2.56
CA ASP A 182 -3.35 5.63 1.92
C ASP A 182 -3.08 4.48 2.91
N ILE A 183 -3.42 4.64 4.19
CA ILE A 183 -3.32 3.57 5.19
C ILE A 183 -4.59 2.73 5.14
N LEU A 184 -4.46 1.46 4.78
CA LEU A 184 -5.56 0.48 4.81
C LEU A 184 -5.96 0.15 6.25
N GLY A 185 -4.96 0.00 7.13
CA GLY A 185 -5.17 -0.25 8.54
C GLY A 185 -3.87 -0.52 9.29
N SER A 186 -4.00 -0.90 10.55
CA SER A 186 -2.88 -1.09 11.48
C SER A 186 -2.97 -2.44 12.16
N ILE A 187 -1.84 -3.01 12.53
CA ILE A 187 -1.79 -4.24 13.34
C ILE A 187 -0.79 -4.08 14.47
N GLU A 188 -1.12 -4.66 15.62
CA GLU A 188 -0.27 -4.63 16.81
C GLU A 188 0.82 -5.70 16.73
N VAL A 189 2.04 -5.30 17.10
CA VAL A 189 3.22 -6.15 17.15
C VAL A 189 3.87 -6.09 18.53
N ASP A 190 4.47 -7.20 18.97
CA ASP A 190 5.26 -7.25 20.20
C ASP A 190 6.67 -6.66 20.00
N GLY A 191 7.43 -6.57 21.08
CA GLY A 191 8.83 -6.11 21.05
C GLY A 191 9.81 -7.02 20.31
N SER A 192 9.37 -8.21 19.87
CA SER A 192 10.12 -9.15 19.03
C SER A 192 9.67 -9.10 17.56
N GLY A 193 8.76 -8.19 17.22
CA GLY A 193 8.25 -7.99 15.88
C GLY A 193 7.35 -9.14 15.44
N ASN A 194 6.70 -9.83 16.38
CA ASN A 194 5.64 -10.78 16.09
C ASN A 194 4.30 -10.06 16.15
N ILE A 195 3.40 -10.41 15.25
CA ILE A 195 2.04 -9.89 15.22
C ILE A 195 1.26 -10.53 16.37
N ILE A 196 0.66 -9.70 17.23
CA ILE A 196 -0.09 -10.15 18.42
C ILE A 196 -1.56 -9.67 18.41
N GLY A 197 -1.87 -8.63 17.63
CA GLY A 197 -3.21 -8.07 17.54
C GLY A 197 -3.93 -8.42 16.24
N GLU A 198 -5.18 -8.00 16.17
CA GLU A 198 -5.98 -8.05 14.95
C GLU A 198 -5.78 -6.80 14.09
N PHE A 199 -5.98 -6.95 12.78
CA PHE A 199 -5.98 -5.82 11.86
C PHE A 199 -7.14 -4.88 12.16
N GLN A 200 -6.80 -3.62 12.42
CA GLN A 200 -7.74 -2.53 12.64
C GLN A 200 -7.80 -1.65 11.40
N PRO A 201 -8.96 -1.50 10.74
CA PRO A 201 -9.07 -0.61 9.59
C PRO A 201 -8.80 0.84 9.99
N SER A 202 -8.14 1.60 9.10
CA SER A 202 -7.80 3.01 9.35
C SER A 202 -9.04 3.90 9.47
N GLY A 203 -10.11 3.56 8.73
CA GLY A 203 -11.34 4.35 8.64
C GLY A 203 -11.24 5.59 7.74
N THR A 204 -10.02 6.03 7.40
CA THR A 204 -9.76 7.18 6.51
C THR A 204 -9.33 6.78 5.10
N TYR A 205 -9.10 5.49 4.85
CA TYR A 205 -8.65 4.98 3.55
C TYR A 205 -9.58 5.40 2.41
N ARG A 206 -9.00 5.83 1.29
CA ARG A 206 -9.73 6.19 0.06
C ARG A 206 -9.19 5.41 -1.13
N ILE A 207 -10.10 4.91 -1.96
CA ILE A 207 -9.72 4.16 -3.16
C ILE A 207 -9.01 5.04 -4.20
N VAL A 208 -9.43 6.30 -4.30
CA VAL A 208 -8.92 7.33 -5.23
C VAL A 208 -8.53 8.55 -4.41
N THR A 209 -7.29 9.02 -4.58
CA THR A 209 -6.76 10.21 -3.90
C THR A 209 -6.36 11.27 -4.94
N ASN A 210 -5.81 12.40 -4.48
CA ASN A 210 -5.30 13.41 -5.41
C ASN A 210 -4.06 12.91 -6.19
N GLU A 211 -3.34 11.94 -5.63
CA GLU A 211 -2.13 11.36 -6.23
C GLU A 211 -2.45 10.20 -7.20
N GLY A 212 -3.72 9.81 -7.32
CA GLY A 212 -4.21 8.79 -8.28
C GLY A 212 -4.86 7.59 -7.62
#